data_AF-A0A847HE62-F1
#
_entry.id   AF-A0A847HE62-F1
#
_cell.length_a   1.000
_cell.length_b   1.000
_cell.length_c   1.000
_cell.angle_alpha   90.00
_cell.angle_beta   90.00
_cell.angle_gamma   90.00
#
_symmetry.space_group_name_H-M   'P 1'
#
loop_
_entity.id
_entity.type
_entity.pdbx_description
1 polymer ?
#
loop_
_entity_poly.entity_id
_entity_poly.type
_entity_poly.pdbx_seq_one_letter_code
_entity_poly.pdbx_strand_id
1 'polypeptide(L)'
;MNEKKNDPDLESAHVWLESVSTELGQDPAVIRALVEDLLDLTRDVAHGPSRPAAPLTAFLVGLASGRALEAGAGPEATVDETRETIERVLALLRKA
;
A
#
# COMPACT_ATOMS: atom_id res chain seq x y z
N MET A 1 -25.45 -1.67 12.07
CA MET A 1 -24.56 -0.65 12.66
C MET A 1 -23.22 -1.35 12.82
N ASN A 2 -22.31 -1.19 11.86
CA ASN A 2 -21.07 -1.95 11.87
C ASN A 2 -20.13 -1.23 12.85
N GLU A 3 -19.98 -1.78 14.05
CA GLU A 3 -18.98 -1.33 15.01
C GLU A 3 -17.62 -1.45 14.30
N LYS A 4 -17.00 -0.30 13.98
CA LYS A 4 -15.61 -0.28 13.56
C LYS A 4 -14.82 -0.87 14.72
N LYS A 5 -14.48 -2.16 14.60
CA LYS A 5 -13.70 -2.89 15.57
C LYS A 5 -12.35 -2.18 15.63
N ASN A 6 -12.05 -1.50 16.73
CA ASN A 6 -10.71 -0.96 16.97
C ASN A 6 -9.76 -2.17 17.01
N ASP A 7 -8.97 -2.33 15.96
CA ASP A 7 -7.95 -3.35 15.87
C ASP A 7 -6.65 -2.78 16.47
N PRO A 8 -6.27 -3.19 17.70
CA PRO A 8 -5.11 -2.62 18.40
C PRO A 8 -3.80 -2.90 17.66
N ASP A 9 -3.75 -3.94 16.83
CA ASP A 9 -2.57 -4.26 16.03
C ASP A 9 -2.41 -3.25 14.88
N LEU A 10 -3.52 -2.78 14.33
CA LEU A 10 -3.54 -1.79 13.25
C LEU A 10 -3.20 -0.38 13.77
N GLU A 11 -3.62 -0.05 14.98
CA GLU A 11 -3.21 1.19 15.66
C GLU A 11 -1.70 1.20 15.97
N SER A 12 -1.15 0.08 16.45
CA SER A 12 0.29 -0.08 16.64
C SER A 12 1.06 0.02 15.32
N ALA A 13 0.51 -0.53 14.24
CA ALA A 13 1.07 -0.42 12.90
C ALA A 13 1.08 1.04 12.40
N HIS A 14 0.04 1.82 12.65
CA HIS A 14 0.01 3.24 12.27
C HIS A 14 1.12 4.05 12.93
N VAL A 15 1.32 3.87 14.24
CA VAL A 15 2.39 4.56 14.99
C VAL A 15 3.78 4.18 14.45
N TRP A 16 3.97 2.90 14.15
CA TRP A 16 5.21 2.43 13.54
C TRP A 16 5.43 3.04 12.14
N LEU A 17 4.39 3.03 11.30
CA LEU A 17 4.46 3.57 9.94
C LEU A 17 4.70 5.08 9.90
N GLU A 18 4.19 5.85 10.86
CA GLU A 18 4.53 7.27 11.01
C GLU A 18 6.03 7.48 11.30
N SER A 19 6.58 6.67 12.21
CA SER A 19 8.01 6.75 12.57
C SER A 19 8.90 6.41 11.37
N VAL A 20 8.56 5.34 10.64
CA VAL A 20 9.29 4.93 9.42
C VAL A 20 9.14 5.98 8.32
N SER A 21 7.95 6.55 8.12
CA SER A 21 7.74 7.60 7.11
C SER A 21 8.61 8.82 7.40
N THR A 22 8.67 9.22 8.67
CA THR A 22 9.52 10.35 9.12
C THR A 22 11.00 10.08 8.86
N GLU A 23 11.50 8.89 9.23
CA GLU A 23 12.90 8.49 9.00
C GLU A 23 13.27 8.47 7.51
N LEU A 24 12.32 8.07 6.65
CA LEU A 24 12.52 7.98 5.20
C LEU A 24 12.16 9.29 4.46
N GLY A 25 11.82 10.36 5.16
CA GLY A 25 11.45 11.65 4.58
C GLY A 25 10.18 11.59 3.71
N GLN A 26 9.25 10.68 4.01
CA GLN A 26 7.96 10.53 3.34
C GLN A 26 6.85 11.24 4.11
N ASP A 27 5.84 11.72 3.41
CA ASP A 27 4.62 12.26 4.03
C ASP A 27 3.79 11.11 4.66
N PRO A 28 3.60 11.06 5.99
CA PRO A 28 2.82 10.02 6.64
C PRO A 28 1.35 9.97 6.19
N ALA A 29 0.81 11.05 5.63
CA ALA A 29 -0.55 11.08 5.09
C ALA A 29 -0.71 10.13 3.90
N VAL A 30 0.35 9.95 3.10
CA VAL A 30 0.33 9.05 1.93
C VAL A 30 0.17 7.60 2.38
N ILE A 31 1.03 7.14 3.30
CA ILE A 31 0.94 5.75 3.77
C ILE A 31 -0.38 5.50 4.50
N ARG A 32 -0.84 6.45 5.32
CA ARG A 32 -2.12 6.36 6.04
C ARG A 32 -3.31 6.19 5.09
N ALA A 33 -3.28 6.82 3.93
CA ALA A 33 -4.34 6.68 2.92
C ALA A 33 -4.31 5.35 2.16
N LEU A 34 -3.18 4.61 2.21
CA LEU A 34 -2.92 3.40 1.42
C LEU A 34 -2.83 2.11 2.27
N VAL A 35 -2.91 2.20 3.61
CA VAL A 35 -2.76 1.04 4.51
C VAL A 35 -3.73 -0.09 4.11
N GLU A 36 -5.02 0.20 3.99
CA GLU A 36 -6.03 -0.82 3.66
C GLU A 36 -5.77 -1.43 2.26
N ASP A 37 -5.52 -0.58 1.26
CA ASP A 37 -5.25 -1.00 -0.13
C ASP A 37 -4.02 -1.94 -0.22
N LEU A 38 -2.95 -1.62 0.50
CA LEU A 38 -1.72 -2.44 0.54
C LEU A 38 -1.90 -3.74 1.33
N LEU A 39 -2.66 -3.71 2.44
CA LEU A 39 -2.95 -4.92 3.20
C LEU A 39 -3.85 -5.88 2.41
N ASP A 40 -4.81 -5.37 1.65
CA ASP A 40 -5.65 -6.20 0.78
C ASP A 40 -4.86 -6.72 -0.43
N LEU A 41 -4.00 -5.92 -1.04
CA LEU A 41 -3.05 -6.39 -2.06
C LEU A 41 -2.20 -7.56 -1.54
N THR A 42 -1.58 -7.40 -0.37
CA THR A 42 -0.71 -8.44 0.19
C THR A 42 -1.49 -9.70 0.55
N ARG A 43 -2.72 -9.56 1.06
CA ARG A 43 -3.65 -10.67 1.30
C ARG A 43 -3.93 -11.43 0.01
N ASP A 44 -4.36 -10.75 -1.05
CA ASP A 44 -4.76 -11.40 -2.29
C ASP A 44 -3.58 -12.11 -2.98
N VAL A 45 -2.41 -11.47 -3.02
CA VAL A 45 -1.20 -12.09 -3.58
C VAL A 45 -0.75 -13.30 -2.76
N ALA A 46 -0.84 -13.24 -1.43
CA ALA A 46 -0.46 -14.35 -0.57
C ALA A 46 -1.37 -15.57 -0.72
N HIS A 47 -2.66 -15.36 -1.01
CA HIS A 47 -3.64 -16.43 -1.26
C HIS A 47 -3.66 -16.90 -2.72
N GLY A 48 -3.20 -16.09 -3.67
CA GLY A 48 -3.09 -16.44 -5.07
C GLY A 48 -1.76 -17.15 -5.40
N PRO A 49 -0.83 -16.50 -6.12
CA PRO A 49 0.32 -17.16 -6.73
C PRO A 49 1.30 -17.76 -5.71
N SER A 50 1.66 -17.03 -4.65
CA SER A 50 2.46 -17.56 -3.54
C SER A 50 2.60 -16.57 -2.38
N ARG A 51 2.75 -17.08 -1.16
CA ARG A 51 3.03 -16.25 0.04
C ARG A 51 4.30 -15.39 -0.07
N PRO A 52 5.45 -15.88 -0.59
CA PRO A 52 6.63 -15.03 -0.79
C PRO A 52 6.43 -13.88 -1.78
N ALA A 53 5.50 -14.00 -2.73
CA ALA A 53 5.23 -12.95 -3.70
C ALA A 53 4.56 -11.72 -3.07
N ALA A 54 3.87 -11.84 -1.94
CA ALA A 54 3.13 -10.73 -1.33
C ALA A 54 4.02 -9.51 -0.97
N PRO A 55 5.09 -9.65 -0.15
CA PRO A 55 5.97 -8.51 0.15
C PRO A 55 6.74 -8.01 -1.08
N LEU A 56 7.11 -8.91 -2.00
CA LEU A 56 7.82 -8.53 -3.23
C LEU A 56 6.93 -7.72 -4.18
N THR A 57 5.64 -8.05 -4.23
CA THR A 57 4.66 -7.32 -5.03
C THR A 57 4.39 -5.94 -4.45
N ALA A 58 4.20 -5.82 -3.12
CA ALA A 58 4.06 -4.53 -2.46
C ALA A 58 5.29 -3.62 -2.70
N PHE A 59 6.50 -4.19 -2.65
CA PHE A 59 7.73 -3.46 -2.98
C PHE A 59 7.76 -2.99 -4.44
N LEU A 60 7.35 -3.82 -5.40
CA LEU A 60 7.28 -3.45 -6.82
C LEU A 60 6.25 -2.34 -7.08
N VAL A 61 5.10 -2.39 -6.40
CA VAL A 61 4.10 -1.31 -6.42
C VAL A 61 4.74 -0.01 -5.93
N GLY A 62 5.41 -0.03 -4.77
CA GLY A 62 6.11 1.14 -4.24
C GLY A 62 7.16 1.72 -5.20
N LEU A 63 7.96 0.86 -5.85
CA LEU A 63 8.92 1.30 -6.87
C LEU A 63 8.24 1.90 -8.11
N ALA A 64 7.09 1.37 -8.53
CA ALA A 64 6.34 1.89 -9.67
C ALA A 64 5.71 3.25 -9.34
N SER A 65 5.10 3.40 -8.15
CA SER A 65 4.61 4.68 -7.65
C SER A 65 5.73 5.71 -7.59
N GLY A 66 6.89 5.37 -7.00
CA GLY A 66 8.03 6.28 -6.92
C GLY A 66 8.54 6.78 -8.29
N ARG A 67 8.57 5.92 -9.31
CA ARG A 67 8.95 6.32 -10.68
C ARG A 67 7.94 7.24 -11.35
N ALA A 68 6.64 7.07 -11.08
CA ALA A 68 5.62 7.99 -11.59
C ALA A 68 5.73 9.38 -10.96
N LEU A 69 6.26 9.47 -9.73
CA LEU A 69 6.38 10.69 -8.94
C LEU A 69 7.59 11.57 -9.26
N GLU A 70 8.54 11.10 -10.08
CA GLU A 70 9.69 11.92 -10.52
C GLU A 70 9.27 13.17 -11.33
N ALA A 71 7.97 13.40 -11.56
CA ALA A 71 7.38 14.58 -12.17
C ALA A 71 6.90 15.67 -11.17
N GLY A 72 7.14 15.54 -9.86
CA GLY A 72 6.76 16.54 -8.86
C GLY A 72 5.28 16.47 -8.43
N ALA A 73 4.70 15.27 -8.43
CA ALA A 73 3.32 15.06 -7.99
C ALA A 73 3.17 15.27 -6.47
N GLY A 74 2.05 15.89 -6.05
CA GLY A 74 1.72 16.06 -4.64
C GLY A 74 1.20 14.78 -3.98
N PRO A 75 1.01 14.77 -2.64
CA PRO A 75 0.58 13.60 -1.87
C PRO A 75 -0.70 12.92 -2.40
N GLU A 76 -1.68 13.70 -2.85
CA GLU A 76 -2.94 13.18 -3.40
C GLU A 76 -2.71 12.40 -4.71
N ALA A 77 -1.94 12.98 -5.64
CA ALA A 77 -1.58 12.31 -6.89
C ALA A 77 -0.77 11.02 -6.64
N THR A 78 0.09 10.99 -5.62
CA THR A 78 0.79 9.77 -5.20
C THR A 78 -0.16 8.66 -4.77
N VAL A 79 -1.19 9.00 -4.00
CA VAL A 79 -2.17 8.04 -3.53
C VAL A 79 -2.96 7.47 -4.71
N ASP A 80 -3.44 8.33 -5.61
CA ASP A 80 -4.24 7.91 -6.76
C ASP A 80 -3.43 7.01 -7.73
N GLU A 81 -2.21 7.41 -8.09
CA GLU A 81 -1.32 6.61 -8.94
C GLU A 81 -0.95 5.27 -8.31
N THR A 82 -0.80 5.24 -6.98
CA THR A 82 -0.54 4.00 -6.26
C THR A 82 -1.75 3.08 -6.32
N ARG A 83 -2.97 3.60 -6.12
CA ARG A 83 -4.20 2.81 -6.23
C ARG A 83 -4.38 2.25 -7.64
N GLU A 84 -4.17 3.05 -8.67
CA GLU A 84 -4.22 2.57 -10.05
C GLU A 84 -3.19 1.45 -10.29
N THR A 85 -1.99 1.59 -9.73
CA THR A 85 -0.95 0.56 -9.81
C THR A 85 -1.38 -0.73 -9.11
N ILE A 86 -1.97 -0.63 -7.92
CA ILE A 86 -2.53 -1.77 -7.17
C ILE A 86 -3.61 -2.46 -8.02
N GLU A 87 -4.54 -1.71 -8.59
CA GLU A 87 -5.61 -2.27 -9.44
C GLU A 87 -5.07 -3.01 -10.66
N ARG A 88 -4.07 -2.44 -11.34
CA ARG A 88 -3.38 -3.09 -12.48
C ARG A 88 -2.75 -4.42 -12.07
N VAL A 89 -2.13 -4.48 -10.89
CA VAL A 89 -1.52 -5.70 -10.35
C VAL A 89 -2.58 -6.73 -9.97
N LEU A 90 -3.63 -6.33 -9.25
CA LEU A 90 -4.74 -7.23 -8.88
C LEU A 90 -5.45 -7.81 -10.12
N ALA A 91 -5.50 -7.07 -11.23
CA ALA A 91 -6.04 -7.58 -12.49
C ALA A 91 -5.23 -8.76 -13.08
N LEU A 92 -3.95 -8.93 -12.70
CA LEU A 92 -3.16 -10.09 -13.10
C LEU A 92 -3.58 -11.36 -12.35
N LEU A 93 -3.98 -11.23 -11.07
CA LEU A 93 -4.47 -12.34 -10.27
C LEU A 93 -5.77 -12.94 -10.82
N ARG A 94 -6.63 -12.10 -11.40
CA ARG A 94 -7.90 -12.53 -12.02
C ARG A 94 -7.73 -13.27 -13.35
N LYS A 95 -6.54 -13.20 -13.95
CA LYS A 95 -6.22 -13.83 -15.25
C LYS A 95 -5.39 -15.11 -15.12
N ALA A 96 -4.90 -15.39 -13.92
CA ALA A 96 -4.11 -16.58 -13.58
C ALA A 96 -5.04 -17.72 -13.12
#